data_AF-A0A1A9C3L6-F1
#
_entry.id   AF-A0A1A9C3L6-F1
#
_cell.length_a   1.000
_cell.length_b   1.000
_cell.length_c   1.000
_cell.angle_alpha   90.00
_cell.angle_beta   90.00
_cell.angle_gamma   90.00
#
_symmetry.space_group_name_H-M   'P 1'
#
loop_
_entity.id
_entity.type
_entity.pdbx_description
1 polymer ?
#
loop_
_entity_poly.entity_id
_entity_poly.type
_entity_poly.pdbx_seq_one_letter_code
_entity_poly.pdbx_strand_id
1 'polypeptide(L)'
;MSTAPGTPVLDTIAAMTIDSIEHCHMDERTLILSRLAALVAMDAPAISYLAHINPAIKAEFTVEQLQDLLVAIAPVVGTARVMSAAGHIAQAFGVALALADSEAEAIARAEADSRTGS
;
A
#
# COMPACT_ATOMS: atom_id res chain seq x y z
N MET A 1 -16.21 -6.94 -31.29
CA MET A 1 -16.40 -6.65 -29.84
C MET A 1 -15.02 -6.55 -29.24
N SER A 2 -14.59 -5.35 -28.85
CA SER A 2 -13.25 -5.13 -28.30
C SER A 2 -13.19 -5.70 -26.88
N THR A 3 -12.62 -6.89 -26.72
CA THR A 3 -12.20 -7.37 -25.40
C THR A 3 -10.88 -6.68 -25.11
N ALA A 4 -10.92 -5.62 -24.30
CA ALA A 4 -9.73 -5.21 -23.57
C ALA A 4 -9.13 -6.48 -22.93
N PRO A 5 -7.79 -6.67 -22.95
CA PRO A 5 -7.20 -7.79 -22.24
C PRO A 5 -7.61 -7.67 -20.77
N GLY A 6 -8.35 -8.65 -20.26
CA GLY A 6 -8.70 -8.71 -18.85
C GLY A 6 -7.44 -8.79 -18.00
N THR A 7 -7.56 -8.57 -16.70
CA THR A 7 -6.45 -8.65 -15.74
C THR A 7 -6.59 -9.88 -14.87
N PRO A 8 -6.65 -11.11 -15.42
CA PRO A 8 -7.09 -12.30 -14.68
C PRO A 8 -6.27 -12.56 -13.42
N VAL A 9 -4.97 -12.24 -13.42
CA VAL A 9 -4.12 -12.33 -12.22
C VAL A 9 -4.53 -11.32 -11.15
N LEU A 10 -4.70 -10.05 -11.50
CA LEU A 10 -5.11 -9.02 -10.55
C LEU A 10 -6.55 -9.22 -10.07
N ASP A 11 -7.45 -9.65 -10.97
CA ASP A 11 -8.85 -9.95 -10.65
C ASP A 11 -8.93 -11.09 -9.63
N THR A 12 -8.13 -12.13 -9.83
CA THR A 12 -8.04 -13.26 -8.87
C THR A 12 -7.50 -12.79 -7.52
N ILE A 13 -6.41 -12.00 -7.51
CA ILE A 13 -5.83 -11.50 -6.26
C ILE A 13 -6.79 -10.54 -5.54
N ALA A 14 -7.52 -9.71 -6.28
CA ALA A 14 -8.53 -8.82 -5.73
C ALA A 14 -9.67 -9.61 -5.08
N ALA A 15 -10.19 -10.64 -5.76
CA ALA A 15 -11.19 -11.56 -5.20
C ALA A 15 -10.68 -12.24 -3.92
N MET A 16 -9.47 -12.81 -3.94
CA MET A 16 -8.86 -13.40 -2.75
C MET A 16 -8.71 -12.39 -1.59
N THR A 17 -8.39 -11.14 -1.90
CA THR A 17 -8.23 -10.08 -0.90
C THR A 17 -9.57 -9.68 -0.28
N ILE A 18 -10.62 -9.57 -1.10
CA ILE A 18 -12.00 -9.29 -0.67
C ILE A 18 -12.51 -10.42 0.21
N ASP A 19 -12.43 -11.67 -0.27
CA ASP A 19 -12.86 -12.85 0.48
C ASP A 19 -12.13 -12.93 1.83
N SER A 20 -10.82 -12.65 1.83
CA SER A 20 -10.03 -12.61 3.08
C SER A 20 -10.51 -11.56 4.07
N ILE A 21 -11.02 -10.41 3.62
CA ILE A 21 -11.55 -9.37 4.52
C ILE A 21 -12.91 -9.81 5.07
N GLU A 22 -13.79 -10.35 4.22
CA GLU A 22 -15.14 -10.79 4.63
C GLU A 22 -15.12 -11.92 5.66
N HIS A 23 -14.16 -12.84 5.55
CA HIS A 23 -14.03 -13.98 6.46
C HIS A 23 -13.11 -13.72 7.67
N CYS A 24 -12.45 -12.57 7.76
CA CYS A 24 -11.56 -12.25 8.88
C CYS A 24 -12.32 -11.47 9.96
N HIS A 25 -12.22 -11.96 11.21
CA HIS A 25 -12.86 -11.33 12.37
C HIS A 25 -11.92 -10.45 13.20
N MET A 26 -10.72 -10.17 12.69
CA MET A 26 -9.79 -9.23 13.32
C MET A 26 -10.29 -7.81 13.07
N ASP A 27 -10.06 -6.90 14.02
CA ASP A 27 -10.26 -5.48 13.75
C ASP A 27 -9.33 -4.99 12.64
N GLU A 28 -9.70 -3.89 12.00
CA GLU A 28 -9.00 -3.36 10.82
C GLU A 28 -7.52 -3.09 11.08
N ARG A 29 -7.20 -2.55 12.26
CA ARG A 29 -5.82 -2.26 12.67
C ARG A 29 -5.00 -3.53 12.80
N THR A 30 -5.54 -4.54 13.48
CA THR A 30 -4.84 -5.82 13.66
C THR A 30 -4.68 -6.57 12.33
N LEU A 31 -5.67 -6.49 11.43
CA LEU A 31 -5.57 -7.05 10.09
C LEU A 31 -4.45 -6.40 9.26
N ILE A 32 -4.37 -5.07 9.26
CA ILE A 32 -3.34 -4.32 8.54
C ILE A 32 -1.95 -4.63 9.07
N LEU A 33 -1.77 -4.61 10.40
CA LEU A 33 -0.51 -4.96 11.05
C LEU A 33 -0.04 -6.37 10.68
N SER A 34 -0.96 -7.33 10.68
CA SER A 34 -0.65 -8.73 10.34
C SER A 34 -0.22 -8.88 8.89
N ARG A 35 -0.89 -8.18 7.96
CA ARG A 35 -0.51 -8.18 6.54
C ARG A 35 0.84 -7.51 6.32
N LEU A 36 1.11 -6.37 6.97
CA LEU A 36 2.41 -5.71 6.92
C LEU A 36 3.53 -6.61 7.50
N ALA A 37 3.29 -7.28 8.62
CA ALA A 37 4.23 -8.22 9.21
C ALA A 37 4.57 -9.37 8.24
N ALA A 38 3.57 -9.90 7.54
CA ALA A 38 3.75 -10.94 6.54
C ALA A 38 4.58 -10.44 5.35
N LEU A 39 4.35 -9.21 4.87
CA LEU A 39 5.18 -8.61 3.82
C LEU A 39 6.65 -8.47 4.24
N VAL A 40 6.90 -8.05 5.49
CA VAL A 40 8.26 -7.97 6.05
C VAL A 40 8.91 -9.36 6.11
N ALA A 41 8.20 -10.37 6.61
CA ALA A 41 8.71 -11.73 6.69
C ALA A 41 9.06 -12.32 5.30
N MET A 42 8.23 -12.00 4.31
CA MET A 42 8.41 -12.42 2.92
C MET A 42 9.45 -11.59 2.15
N ASP A 43 9.86 -10.43 2.67
CA ASP A 43 10.66 -9.43 1.95
C ASP A 43 10.02 -9.05 0.64
N ALA A 44 8.76 -8.63 0.75
CA ALA A 44 7.97 -8.24 -0.39
C ALA A 44 8.60 -7.02 -1.10
N PRO A 45 8.42 -6.89 -2.43
CA PRO A 45 8.87 -5.71 -3.15
C PRO A 45 8.14 -4.44 -2.67
N ALA A 46 8.76 -3.28 -2.84
CA ALA A 46 8.23 -1.97 -2.42
C ALA A 46 6.76 -1.73 -2.84
N ILE A 47 6.41 -2.10 -4.07
CA ILE A 47 5.04 -1.94 -4.61
C ILE A 47 3.98 -2.66 -3.75
N SER A 48 4.33 -3.79 -3.12
CA SER A 48 3.40 -4.55 -2.29
C SER A 48 2.97 -3.79 -1.03
N TYR A 49 3.79 -2.87 -0.53
CA TYR A 49 3.44 -2.04 0.63
C TYR A 49 2.42 -0.94 0.26
N LEU A 50 2.39 -0.48 -1.00
CA LEU A 50 1.43 0.54 -1.45
C LEU A 50 -0.02 0.10 -1.31
N ALA A 51 -0.29 -1.20 -1.49
CA ALA A 51 -1.62 -1.78 -1.36
C ALA A 51 -2.23 -1.58 0.05
N HIS A 52 -1.41 -1.25 1.05
CA HIS A 52 -1.82 -1.07 2.43
C HIS A 52 -1.75 0.38 2.94
N ILE A 53 -1.31 1.36 2.12
CA ILE A 53 -1.25 2.77 2.54
C ILE A 53 -2.65 3.35 2.81
N ASN A 54 -3.56 3.27 1.84
CA ASN A 54 -4.90 3.83 2.00
C ASN A 54 -5.70 3.16 3.12
N PRO A 55 -5.70 1.81 3.25
CA PRO A 55 -6.28 1.14 4.41
C PRO A 55 -5.65 1.61 5.74
N ALA A 56 -4.32 1.75 5.79
CA ALA A 56 -3.63 2.22 7.00
C ALA A 56 -4.07 3.63 7.40
N ILE A 57 -4.20 4.56 6.45
CA ILE A 57 -4.71 5.92 6.72
C ILE A 57 -6.12 5.88 7.28
N LYS A 58 -7.02 5.07 6.69
CA LYS A 58 -8.41 4.92 7.16
C LYS A 58 -8.50 4.34 8.57
N ALA A 59 -7.58 3.45 8.92
CA ALA A 59 -7.47 2.84 10.24
C ALA A 59 -6.69 3.70 11.27
N GLU A 60 -6.38 4.96 10.91
CA GLU A 60 -5.58 5.90 11.72
C GLU A 60 -4.25 5.28 12.19
N PHE A 61 -3.61 4.53 11.30
CA PHE A 61 -2.35 3.85 11.57
C PHE A 61 -1.19 4.82 11.40
N THR A 62 -0.38 4.97 12.45
CA THR A 62 0.72 5.95 12.46
C THR A 62 2.06 5.33 12.06
N VAL A 63 3.02 6.20 11.72
CA VAL A 63 4.39 5.78 11.41
C VAL A 63 5.07 5.15 12.63
N GLU A 64 4.76 5.63 13.83
CA GLU A 64 5.27 5.07 15.10
C GLU A 64 4.79 3.62 15.26
N GLN A 65 3.54 3.32 14.91
CA GLN A 65 3.02 1.96 14.98
C GLN A 65 3.65 1.03 13.95
N LEU A 66 4.05 1.55 12.78
CA LEU A 66 4.85 0.81 11.81
C LEU A 66 6.24 0.49 12.36
N GLN A 67 6.87 1.44 13.05
CA GLN A 67 8.16 1.22 13.72
C GLN A 67 8.02 0.20 14.84
N ASP A 68 6.98 0.31 15.68
CA ASP A 68 6.68 -0.66 16.74
C ASP A 68 6.48 -2.06 16.17
N LEU A 69 5.80 -2.19 15.02
CA LEU A 69 5.69 -3.46 14.32
C LEU A 69 7.06 -4.02 13.94
N LEU A 70 7.92 -3.22 13.30
CA LEU A 70 9.26 -3.64 12.89
C LEU A 70 10.12 -4.05 14.09
N VAL A 71 10.05 -3.29 15.19
CA VAL A 71 10.73 -3.60 16.46
C VAL A 71 10.21 -4.91 17.04
N ALA A 72 8.89 -5.11 17.06
CA ALA A 72 8.25 -6.29 17.63
C ALA A 72 8.62 -7.57 16.87
N ILE A 73 8.68 -7.53 15.53
CA ILE A 73 8.99 -8.71 14.72
C ILE A 73 10.49 -8.92 14.48
N ALA A 74 11.35 -7.93 14.75
CA ALA A 74 12.79 -8.00 14.50
C ALA A 74 13.46 -9.27 15.07
N PRO A 75 13.14 -9.75 16.30
CA PRO A 75 13.72 -10.98 16.82
C PRO A 75 13.29 -12.25 16.07
N VAL A 76 12.14 -12.20 15.37
CA VAL A 76 11.56 -13.34 14.65
C VAL A 76 12.08 -13.41 13.22
N VAL A 77 12.12 -12.27 12.50
CA VAL A 77 12.47 -12.21 11.07
C VAL A 77 13.95 -11.89 10.82
N GLY A 78 14.65 -11.36 11.83
CA GLY A 78 16.06 -10.98 11.76
C GLY A 78 16.32 -9.58 11.18
N THR A 79 17.51 -9.05 11.47
CA THR A 79 17.90 -7.66 11.13
C THR A 79 17.90 -7.38 9.64
N ALA A 80 18.37 -8.33 8.81
CA ALA A 80 18.43 -8.17 7.36
C ALA A 80 17.04 -7.94 6.75
N ARG A 81 16.02 -8.71 7.18
CA ARG A 81 14.63 -8.57 6.72
C ARG A 81 14.02 -7.24 7.17
N VAL A 82 14.28 -6.82 8.41
CA VAL A 82 13.79 -5.52 8.91
C VAL A 82 14.38 -4.36 8.11
N MET A 83 15.68 -4.37 7.86
CA MET A 83 16.35 -3.30 7.09
C MET A 83 15.88 -3.26 5.64
N SER A 84 15.70 -4.43 5.01
CA SER A 84 15.16 -4.52 3.65
C SER A 84 13.76 -3.93 3.57
N ALA A 85 12.87 -4.35 4.48
CA ALA A 85 11.52 -3.82 4.55
C ALA A 85 11.47 -2.32 4.79
N ALA A 86 12.30 -1.78 5.67
CA ALA A 86 12.40 -0.33 5.91
C ALA A 86 12.75 0.43 4.61
N GLY A 87 13.70 -0.09 3.82
CA GLY A 87 14.05 0.48 2.52
C GLY A 87 12.90 0.40 1.50
N HIS A 88 12.23 -0.74 1.40
CA HIS A 88 11.09 -0.94 0.52
C HIS A 88 9.89 -0.04 0.89
N ILE A 89 9.63 0.14 2.18
CA ILE A 89 8.59 1.05 2.68
C ILE A 89 8.94 2.50 2.31
N ALA A 90 10.18 2.94 2.54
CA ALA A 90 10.62 4.28 2.16
C ALA A 90 10.49 4.53 0.65
N GLN A 91 10.88 3.54 -0.16
CA GLN A 91 10.71 3.60 -1.62
C GLN A 91 9.23 3.69 -2.01
N ALA A 92 8.36 2.90 -1.37
CA ALA A 92 6.92 2.94 -1.61
C ALA A 92 6.35 4.33 -1.33
N PHE A 93 6.68 4.94 -0.19
CA PHE A 93 6.27 6.31 0.10
C PHE A 93 6.78 7.32 -0.93
N GLY A 94 8.03 7.19 -1.39
CA GLY A 94 8.56 8.04 -2.46
C GLY A 94 7.76 7.94 -3.76
N VAL A 95 7.35 6.73 -4.14
CA VAL A 95 6.48 6.51 -5.32
C VAL A 95 5.09 7.11 -5.10
N ALA A 96 4.48 6.89 -3.93
CA ALA A 96 3.16 7.42 -3.62
C ALA A 96 3.11 8.96 -3.66
N LEU A 97 4.13 9.62 -3.11
CA LEU A 97 4.25 11.08 -3.14
C LEU A 97 4.40 11.59 -4.58
N ALA A 98 5.29 10.97 -5.38
CA ALA A 98 5.48 11.37 -6.77
C ALA A 98 4.20 11.23 -7.63
N LEU A 99 3.40 10.18 -7.37
CA LEU A 99 2.09 10.04 -8.02
C LEU A 99 1.12 11.15 -7.59
N ALA A 100 1.03 11.44 -6.29
CA ALA A 100 0.16 12.49 -5.78
C ALA A 100 0.51 13.87 -6.35
N ASP A 101 1.80 14.20 -6.46
CA ASP A 101 2.28 15.44 -7.08
C ASP A 101 1.87 15.50 -8.56
N SER A 102 2.07 14.41 -9.31
CA SER A 102 1.68 14.35 -10.72
C SER A 102 0.17 14.49 -10.94
N GLU A 103 -0.65 13.91 -10.06
CA GLU A 103 -2.11 14.06 -10.10
C GLU A 103 -2.54 15.50 -9.82
N ALA A 104 -1.93 16.15 -8.81
CA ALA A 104 -2.20 17.54 -8.48
C ALA A 104 -1.85 18.50 -9.63
N GLU A 105 -0.71 18.30 -10.29
CA GLU A 105 -0.30 19.07 -11.46
C GLU A 105 -1.29 18.89 -12.63
N ALA A 106 -1.74 17.66 -12.88
CA ALA A 106 -2.70 17.37 -13.94
C ALA A 106 -4.06 18.06 -13.69
N ILE A 107 -4.54 18.05 -12.43
CA ILE A 107 -5.76 18.75 -12.04
C ILE A 107 -5.62 20.26 -12.23
N ALA A 108 -4.51 20.85 -11.75
CA ALA A 108 -4.25 22.28 -11.88
C ALA A 108 -4.19 22.72 -13.36
N ARG A 109 -3.60 21.89 -14.22
CA ARG A 109 -3.53 22.14 -15.67
C ARG A 109 -4.91 22.07 -16.33
N ALA A 110 -5.72 21.07 -16.00
CA ALA A 110 -7.09 20.95 -16.49
C ALA A 110 -7.97 22.14 -16.06
N GLU A 111 -7.80 22.63 -14.83
CA GLU A 111 -8.47 23.84 -14.35
C GLU A 111 -8.02 25.11 -15.09
N ALA A 112 -6.73 25.25 -15.39
CA ALA A 112 -6.23 26.38 -16.17
C ALA A 112 -6.79 26.37 -17.60
N ASP A 113 -6.81 25.21 -18.26
CA ASP A 113 -7.31 25.07 -19.63
C ASP A 113 -8.83 25.37 -19.71
N SER A 114 -9.61 24.96 -18.71
CA SER A 114 -11.05 25.27 -18.64
C SER A 114 -11.37 26.75 -18.37
N ARG A 115 -10.51 27.49 -17.67
CA ARG A 115 -10.67 28.94 -17.46
C ARG A 115 -10.27 29.79 -18.68
N THR A 116 -9.45 29.23 -19.57
CA THR A 116 -8.95 29.94 -20.77
C THR A 116 -9.85 29.71 -22.00
N GLY A 117 -10.77 28.74 -21.93
CA GLY A 117 -11.70 28.36 -22.99
C GLY A 117 -13.13 28.90 -22.86
N SER A 118 -13.41 29.80 -21.90
CA SER A 118 -14.69 30.52 -21.73
C SER A 118 -14.50 32.02 -21.91
#